data_AF-A0A0R2H4R6-F1
#
_entry.id   AF-A0A0R2H4R6-F1
#
_cell.length_a   1.000
_cell.length_b   1.000
_cell.length_c   1.000
_cell.angle_alpha   90.00
_cell.angle_beta   90.00
_cell.angle_gamma   90.00
#
_symmetry.space_group_name_H-M   'P 1'
#
loop_
_entity.id
_entity.type
_entity.pdbx_description
1 polymer ?
#
loop_
_entity_poly.entity_id
_entity_poly.type
_entity_poly.pdbx_seq_one_letter_code
_entity_poly.pdbx_strand_id
1 'polypeptide(L)'
;MLVIAESNSLYVGDMLFYLISFILTALLVWHYVWKPVTGMMEKRAKTVAQDIDSAKQARMEATELAAKRKAQLEGSQAEAAQIVDQAKKSAQTQGDQIVAAAQADAQNLKEQAQRDAKQAREDALRGAKDDVANLSIEIASKLIQKQLNADDQKALIDSYIEGLVKHES
;
A
#
# COMPACT_ATOMS: atom_id res chain seq x y z
N MET A 1 -110.90 -29.22 -31.37
CA MET A 1 -111.58 -29.11 -30.05
C MET A 1 -110.47 -28.83 -29.06
N LEU A 2 -110.26 -27.64 -28.52
CA LEU A 2 -111.19 -26.60 -28.11
C LEU A 2 -110.55 -25.24 -28.38
N VAL A 3 -111.34 -24.37 -29.00
CA VAL A 3 -111.13 -22.93 -29.10
C VAL A 3 -111.21 -22.35 -27.68
N ILE A 4 -110.24 -21.54 -27.30
CA ILE A 4 -110.52 -20.36 -26.47
C ILE A 4 -109.79 -19.18 -27.10
N ALA A 5 -110.47 -18.60 -28.08
CA ALA A 5 -110.34 -17.18 -28.33
C ALA A 5 -111.08 -16.49 -27.18
N GLU A 6 -110.38 -15.81 -26.28
CA GLU A 6 -110.99 -14.76 -25.46
C GLU A 6 -110.01 -13.59 -25.25
N SER A 7 -110.52 -12.40 -25.60
CA SER A 7 -110.06 -11.07 -25.22
C SER A 7 -108.73 -10.55 -25.79
N ASN A 8 -108.82 -10.03 -27.02
CA ASN A 8 -108.01 -8.91 -27.50
C ASN A 8 -108.34 -7.59 -26.76
N SER A 9 -108.54 -7.65 -25.44
CA SER A 9 -108.69 -6.48 -24.58
C SER A 9 -107.54 -6.49 -23.58
N LEU A 10 -106.49 -5.72 -23.93
CA LEU A 10 -105.32 -5.34 -23.13
C LEU A 10 -103.98 -6.05 -23.40
N TYR A 11 -103.60 -6.29 -24.68
CA TYR A 11 -102.17 -6.41 -25.04
C TYR A 11 -101.34 -5.16 -24.67
N VAL A 12 -102.01 -4.01 -24.52
CA VAL A 12 -101.40 -2.75 -24.07
C VAL A 12 -100.92 -2.84 -22.62
N GLY A 13 -101.60 -3.60 -21.76
CA GLY A 13 -101.25 -3.75 -20.34
C GLY A 13 -99.95 -4.54 -20.15
N ASP A 14 -99.84 -5.71 -20.80
CA ASP A 14 -98.63 -6.54 -20.76
C ASP A 14 -97.45 -5.84 -21.42
N MET A 15 -97.67 -5.15 -22.55
CA MET A 15 -96.64 -4.35 -23.21
C MET A 15 -96.13 -3.21 -22.32
N LEU A 16 -97.02 -2.51 -21.59
CA LEU A 16 -96.65 -1.49 -20.62
C LEU A 16 -95.86 -2.09 -19.44
N PHE A 17 -96.29 -3.25 -18.93
CA PHE A 17 -95.59 -3.94 -17.85
C PHE A 17 -94.18 -4.39 -18.26
N TYR A 18 -94.02 -4.96 -19.47
CA TYR A 18 -92.72 -5.30 -20.02
C TYR A 18 -91.85 -4.07 -20.28
N LEU A 19 -92.43 -2.96 -20.75
CA LEU A 19 -91.70 -1.71 -20.95
C LEU A 19 -91.18 -1.14 -19.62
N ILE A 20 -92.02 -1.12 -18.59
CA ILE A 20 -91.63 -0.68 -17.24
C ILE A 20 -90.55 -1.61 -16.67
N SER A 21 -90.72 -2.92 -16.82
CA SER A 21 -89.74 -3.91 -16.36
C SER A 21 -88.40 -3.76 -17.08
N PHE A 22 -88.41 -3.53 -18.40
CA PHE A 22 -87.22 -3.28 -19.20
C PHE A 22 -86.52 -1.99 -18.79
N ILE A 23 -87.26 -0.90 -18.60
CA ILE A 23 -86.70 0.38 -18.12
C ILE A 23 -86.09 0.21 -16.72
N LEU A 24 -86.79 -0.48 -15.82
CA LEU A 24 -86.31 -0.74 -14.46
C LEU A 24 -85.02 -1.58 -14.47
N THR A 25 -84.96 -2.65 -15.27
CA THR A 25 -83.73 -3.44 -15.45
C THR A 25 -82.61 -2.64 -16.12
N ALA A 26 -82.91 -1.83 -17.14
CA ALA A 26 -81.93 -0.99 -17.81
C ALA A 26 -81.31 0.05 -16.86
N LEU A 27 -82.12 0.67 -16.01
CA LEU A 27 -81.64 1.59 -14.97
C LEU A 27 -80.79 0.87 -13.92
N LEU A 28 -81.20 -0.34 -13.50
CA LEU A 28 -80.44 -1.15 -12.55
C LEU A 28 -79.07 -1.55 -13.11
N VAL A 29 -79.01 -1.97 -14.38
CA VAL A 29 -77.76 -2.31 -15.08
C VAL A 29 -76.90 -1.07 -15.28
N TRP A 30 -77.48 0.05 -15.72
CA TRP A 30 -76.74 1.29 -15.91
C TRP A 30 -76.12 1.78 -14.60
N HIS A 31 -76.84 1.73 -13.49
CA HIS A 31 -76.30 2.13 -12.20
C HIS A 31 -75.26 1.14 -11.63
N TYR A 32 -75.55 -0.17 -11.69
CA TYR A 32 -74.76 -1.19 -11.00
C TYR A 32 -73.57 -1.71 -11.81
N VAL A 33 -73.66 -1.77 -13.14
CA VAL A 33 -72.62 -2.37 -14.01
C VAL A 33 -71.65 -1.33 -14.56
N TRP A 34 -72.08 -0.09 -14.77
CA TRP A 34 -71.23 0.94 -15.37
C TRP A 34 -70.01 1.26 -14.49
N LYS A 35 -70.25 1.46 -13.19
CA LYS A 35 -69.21 1.80 -12.20
C LYS A 35 -68.11 0.73 -12.06
N PRO A 36 -68.41 -0.58 -11.88
CA PRO A 36 -67.35 -1.60 -11.79
C PRO A 36 -66.61 -1.83 -13.11
N VAL A 37 -67.28 -1.71 -14.27
CA VAL A 37 -66.64 -1.90 -15.58
C VAL A 37 -65.66 -0.77 -15.88
N THR A 38 -66.07 0.49 -15.69
CA THR A 38 -65.16 1.63 -15.90
C THR A 38 -64.02 1.63 -14.89
N GLY A 39 -64.31 1.30 -13.62
CA GLY A 39 -63.29 1.18 -12.58
C GLY A 39 -62.25 0.09 -12.86
N MET A 40 -62.65 -1.05 -13.44
CA MET A 40 -61.71 -2.10 -13.85
C MET A 40 -60.82 -1.65 -15.00
N MET A 41 -61.38 -0.96 -16.00
CA MET A 41 -60.62 -0.44 -17.14
C MET A 41 -59.62 0.65 -16.71
N GLU A 42 -60.05 1.57 -15.86
CA GLU A 42 -59.19 2.61 -15.30
C GLU A 42 -58.07 2.01 -14.42
N LYS A 43 -58.40 1.00 -13.60
CA LYS A 43 -57.40 0.28 -12.81
C LYS A 43 -56.36 -0.40 -13.71
N ARG A 44 -56.78 -1.08 -14.79
CA ARG A 44 -55.87 -1.68 -15.76
C ARG A 44 -55.00 -0.65 -16.45
N ALA A 45 -55.59 0.45 -16.93
CA ALA A 45 -54.86 1.53 -17.57
C ALA A 45 -53.81 2.14 -16.63
N LYS A 46 -54.18 2.36 -15.36
CA LYS A 46 -53.28 2.87 -14.32
C LYS A 46 -52.15 1.90 -14.01
N THR A 47 -52.42 0.61 -13.84
CA THR A 47 -51.39 -0.40 -13.59
C THR A 47 -50.40 -0.48 -14.76
N VAL A 48 -50.88 -0.52 -16.01
CA VAL A 48 -50.00 -0.55 -17.19
C VAL A 48 -49.15 0.72 -17.27
N ALA A 49 -49.73 1.90 -17.00
CA ALA A 49 -48.97 3.15 -16.98
C ALA A 49 -47.89 3.14 -15.88
N GLN A 50 -48.20 2.63 -14.69
CA GLN A 50 -47.25 2.48 -13.59
C GLN A 50 -46.14 1.47 -13.90
N ASP A 51 -46.47 0.34 -14.52
CA ASP A 51 -45.50 -0.68 -14.92
C ASP A 51 -44.55 -0.13 -15.99
N ILE A 52 -45.06 0.64 -16.97
CA ILE A 52 -44.22 1.28 -17.99
C ILE A 52 -43.32 2.35 -17.38
N ASP A 53 -43.85 3.18 -16.48
CA ASP A 53 -43.05 4.23 -15.85
C ASP A 53 -41.97 3.65 -14.94
N SER A 54 -42.30 2.64 -14.13
CA SER A 54 -41.33 1.94 -13.30
C SER A 54 -40.28 1.21 -14.12
N ALA A 55 -40.65 0.56 -15.24
CA ALA A 55 -39.69 -0.06 -16.14
C ALA A 55 -38.75 0.97 -16.78
N LYS A 56 -39.27 2.16 -17.12
CA LYS A 56 -38.45 3.27 -17.64
C LYS A 56 -37.48 3.79 -16.58
N GLN A 57 -37.95 4.02 -15.36
CA GLN A 57 -37.11 4.46 -14.23
C GLN A 57 -36.02 3.43 -13.94
N ALA A 58 -36.38 2.15 -13.80
CA ALA A 58 -35.43 1.07 -13.57
C ALA A 58 -34.36 0.98 -14.67
N ARG A 59 -34.75 1.19 -15.93
CA ARG A 59 -33.79 1.22 -17.06
C ARG A 59 -32.86 2.43 -16.99
N MET A 60 -33.38 3.60 -16.61
CA MET A 60 -32.56 4.81 -16.43
C MET A 60 -31.56 4.62 -15.28
N GLU A 61 -32.02 4.14 -14.13
CA GLU A 61 -31.17 3.85 -12.97
C GLU A 61 -30.11 2.80 -13.28
N ALA A 62 -30.47 1.72 -13.99
CA ALA A 62 -29.51 0.70 -14.42
C ALA A 62 -28.44 1.27 -15.34
N THR A 63 -28.81 2.18 -16.25
CA THR A 63 -27.88 2.83 -17.16
C THR A 63 -26.95 3.79 -16.41
N GLU A 64 -27.48 4.57 -15.48
CA GLU A 64 -26.70 5.47 -14.63
C GLU A 64 -25.73 4.69 -13.74
N LEU A 65 -26.19 3.60 -13.12
CA LEU A 65 -25.36 2.74 -12.29
C LEU A 65 -24.26 2.08 -13.11
N ALA A 66 -24.57 1.60 -14.32
CA ALA A 66 -23.56 1.04 -15.23
C ALA A 66 -22.50 2.09 -15.61
N ALA A 67 -22.91 3.33 -15.90
CA ALA A 67 -22.00 4.43 -16.19
C ALA A 67 -21.11 4.77 -14.97
N LYS A 68 -21.69 4.87 -13.77
CA LYS A 68 -20.95 5.10 -12.52
C LYS A 68 -19.95 3.97 -12.24
N ARG A 69 -20.35 2.71 -12.43
CA ARG A 69 -19.46 1.55 -12.25
C ARG A 69 -18.32 1.56 -13.24
N LYS A 70 -18.58 1.89 -14.51
CA LYS A 70 -17.53 2.02 -15.53
C LYS A 70 -16.54 3.12 -15.17
N ALA A 71 -17.03 4.30 -14.78
CA ALA A 71 -16.19 5.41 -14.35
C ALA A 71 -15.35 5.07 -13.11
N GLN A 72 -15.95 4.38 -12.12
CA GLN A 72 -15.23 3.89 -10.96
C GLN A 72 -14.14 2.88 -11.34
N LEU A 73 -14.43 1.95 -12.24
CA LEU A 73 -13.46 0.94 -12.70
C LEU A 73 -12.29 1.59 -13.47
N GLU A 74 -12.57 2.57 -14.33
CA GLU A 74 -11.54 3.34 -15.03
C GLU A 74 -10.70 4.16 -14.04
N GLY A 75 -11.34 4.80 -13.05
CA GLY A 75 -10.66 5.52 -11.98
C GLY A 75 -9.74 4.63 -11.14
N SER A 76 -10.23 3.47 -10.70
CA SER A 76 -9.44 2.51 -9.93
C SER A 76 -8.26 1.94 -10.72
N GLN A 77 -8.41 1.72 -12.03
CA GLN A 77 -7.30 1.29 -12.88
C GLN A 77 -6.23 2.39 -13.01
N ALA A 78 -6.63 3.65 -13.17
CA ALA A 78 -5.71 4.78 -13.21
C ALA A 78 -4.97 4.96 -11.88
N GLU A 79 -5.68 4.87 -10.76
CA GLU A 79 -5.10 4.95 -9.42
C GLU A 79 -4.12 3.80 -9.15
N ALA A 80 -4.48 2.57 -9.52
CA ALA A 80 -3.58 1.41 -9.42
C ALA A 80 -2.31 1.60 -10.26
N ALA A 81 -2.43 2.13 -11.48
CA ALA A 81 -1.27 2.44 -12.33
C ALA A 81 -0.38 3.51 -11.69
N GLN A 82 -0.97 4.55 -11.10
CA GLN A 82 -0.22 5.59 -10.37
C GLN A 82 0.50 5.04 -9.14
N ILE A 83 -0.15 4.17 -8.35
CA ILE A 83 0.46 3.52 -7.19
C ILE A 83 1.68 2.70 -7.63
N VAL A 84 1.55 1.92 -8.70
CA VAL A 84 2.66 1.10 -9.23
C VAL A 84 3.80 1.97 -9.75
N ASP A 85 3.52 3.04 -10.48
CA ASP A 85 4.54 3.96 -10.98
C ASP A 85 5.28 4.66 -9.82
N GLN A 86 4.54 5.14 -8.82
CA GLN A 86 5.12 5.77 -7.64
C GLN A 86 5.96 4.78 -6.83
N ALA A 87 5.48 3.54 -6.65
CA ALA A 87 6.24 2.49 -5.97
C ALA A 87 7.56 2.18 -6.70
N LYS A 88 7.54 2.10 -8.04
CA LYS A 88 8.75 1.89 -8.84
C LYS A 88 9.74 3.05 -8.69
N LYS A 89 9.29 4.30 -8.77
CA LYS A 89 10.13 5.48 -8.57
C LYS A 89 10.74 5.55 -7.18
N SER A 90 9.95 5.24 -6.15
CA SER A 90 10.43 5.16 -4.77
C SER A 90 11.45 4.05 -4.59
N ALA A 91 11.20 2.86 -5.16
CA ALA A 91 12.12 1.74 -5.10
C ALA A 91 13.45 2.04 -5.81
N GLN A 92 13.40 2.69 -6.97
CA GLN A 92 14.61 3.12 -7.69
C GLN A 92 15.40 4.14 -6.88
N THR A 93 14.74 5.19 -6.37
CA THR A 93 15.39 6.21 -5.52
C THR A 93 16.04 5.58 -4.28
N GLN A 94 15.33 4.66 -3.61
CA GLN A 94 15.87 3.95 -2.44
C GLN A 94 17.05 3.05 -2.82
N GLY A 95 16.96 2.34 -3.95
CA GLY A 95 18.05 1.52 -4.47
C GLY A 95 19.31 2.35 -4.72
N ASP A 96 19.16 3.49 -5.40
CA ASP A 96 20.27 4.41 -5.68
C ASP A 96 20.87 4.97 -4.38
N GLN A 97 20.03 5.32 -3.40
CA GLN A 97 20.49 5.78 -2.07
C GLN A 97 21.25 4.70 -1.30
N ILE A 98 20.77 3.45 -1.32
CA ILE A 98 21.44 2.32 -0.67
C ILE A 98 22.81 2.07 -1.32
N VAL A 99 22.87 2.08 -2.66
CA VAL A 99 24.13 1.90 -3.38
C VAL A 99 25.11 3.04 -3.09
N ALA A 100 24.65 4.28 -3.08
CA ALA A 100 25.48 5.44 -2.76
C ALA A 100 26.01 5.38 -1.32
N ALA A 101 25.16 5.03 -0.35
CA ALA A 101 25.56 4.85 1.04
C ALA A 101 26.59 3.72 1.19
N ALA A 102 26.34 2.56 0.56
CA ALA A 102 27.27 1.44 0.60
C ALA A 102 28.63 1.77 -0.03
N GLN A 103 28.66 2.56 -1.11
CA GLN A 103 29.91 3.04 -1.70
C GLN A 103 30.66 4.00 -0.78
N ALA A 104 29.95 4.92 -0.11
CA ALA A 104 30.53 5.83 0.87
C ALA A 104 31.11 5.07 2.07
N ASP A 105 30.38 4.10 2.60
CA ASP A 105 30.83 3.24 3.71
C ASP A 105 32.04 2.40 3.32
N ALA A 106 32.05 1.81 2.12
CA ALA A 106 33.18 1.06 1.61
C ALA A 106 34.43 1.94 1.46
N GLN A 107 34.27 3.18 0.97
CA GLN A 107 35.36 4.13 0.86
C GLN A 107 35.90 4.53 2.25
N ASN A 108 35.02 4.85 3.20
CA ASN A 108 35.39 5.15 4.58
C ASN A 108 36.14 4.00 5.24
N LEU A 109 35.66 2.76 5.06
CA LEU A 109 36.29 1.56 5.59
C LEU A 109 37.70 1.36 4.98
N LYS A 110 37.84 1.58 3.67
CA LYS A 110 39.14 1.47 2.99
C LYS A 110 40.13 2.51 3.51
N GLU A 111 39.69 3.75 3.70
CA GLU A 111 40.54 4.80 4.26
C GLU A 111 40.94 4.50 5.71
N GLN A 112 40.02 3.99 6.52
CA GLN A 112 40.32 3.55 7.88
C GLN A 112 41.33 2.41 7.89
N ALA A 113 41.12 1.37 7.08
CA ALA A 113 42.06 0.26 6.95
C ALA A 113 43.45 0.73 6.48
N GLN A 114 43.54 1.72 5.59
CA GLN A 114 44.82 2.31 5.17
C GLN A 114 45.51 3.07 6.31
N ARG A 115 44.76 3.83 7.13
CA ARG A 115 45.29 4.49 8.32
C ARG A 115 45.81 3.48 9.34
N ASP A 116 45.02 2.46 9.63
CA ASP A 116 45.36 1.40 10.58
C ASP A 116 46.59 0.62 10.10
N ALA A 117 46.66 0.27 8.80
CA ALA A 117 47.82 -0.40 8.22
C ALA A 117 49.09 0.46 8.28
N LYS A 118 48.98 1.78 8.07
CA LYS A 118 50.10 2.71 8.21
C LYS A 118 50.57 2.76 9.66
N GLN A 119 49.66 2.87 10.61
CA GLN A 119 49.98 2.89 12.03
C GLN A 119 50.64 1.59 12.49
N ALA A 120 50.08 0.44 12.12
CA ALA A 120 50.67 -0.87 12.42
C ALA A 120 52.08 -1.02 11.83
N ARG A 121 52.32 -0.47 10.63
CA ARG A 121 53.66 -0.45 10.02
C ARG A 121 54.64 0.42 10.82
N GLU A 122 54.21 1.59 11.27
CA GLU A 122 55.04 2.47 12.09
C GLU A 122 55.38 1.82 13.44
N ASP A 123 54.41 1.18 14.08
CA ASP A 123 54.59 0.48 15.35
C ASP A 123 55.52 -0.73 15.20
N ALA A 124 55.38 -1.52 14.13
CA ALA A 124 56.29 -2.62 13.82
C ALA A 124 57.73 -2.12 13.56
N LEU A 125 57.90 -0.96 12.91
CA LEU A 125 59.20 -0.36 12.68
C LEU A 125 59.84 0.16 13.98
N ARG A 126 59.05 0.68 14.91
CA ARG A 126 59.53 1.06 16.25
C ARG A 126 59.98 -0.17 17.03
N GLY A 127 59.14 -1.20 17.09
CA GLY A 127 59.49 -2.46 17.77
C GLY A 127 60.77 -3.08 17.20
N ALA A 128 60.92 -3.13 15.88
CA ALA A 128 62.15 -3.64 15.26
C ALA A 128 63.40 -2.80 15.61
N LYS A 129 63.27 -1.47 15.76
CA LYS A 129 64.38 -0.62 16.21
C LYS A 129 64.75 -0.90 17.66
N ASP A 130 63.75 -1.10 18.53
CA ASP A 130 63.97 -1.43 19.94
C ASP A 130 64.66 -2.80 20.08
N ASP A 131 64.24 -3.79 19.28
CA ASP A 131 64.87 -5.11 19.23
C ASP A 131 66.34 -5.03 18.78
N VAL A 132 66.63 -4.24 17.74
CA VAL A 132 68.01 -4.02 17.26
C VAL A 132 68.86 -3.30 18.30
N ALA A 133 68.31 -2.30 19.00
CA ALA A 133 68.99 -1.60 20.08
C ALA A 133 69.34 -2.55 21.23
N ASN A 134 68.37 -3.38 21.66
CA ASN A 134 68.58 -4.38 22.70
C ASN A 134 69.65 -5.41 22.31
N LEU A 135 69.60 -5.92 21.07
CA LEU A 135 70.60 -6.86 20.56
C LEU A 135 72.00 -6.22 20.50
N SER A 136 72.08 -4.95 20.10
CA SER A 136 73.35 -4.21 20.06
C SER A 136 73.96 -4.04 21.45
N ILE A 137 73.14 -3.72 22.45
CA ILE A 137 73.57 -3.66 23.86
C ILE A 137 74.05 -5.03 24.33
N GLU A 138 73.32 -6.10 24.03
CA GLU A 138 73.70 -7.46 24.44
C GLU A 138 75.05 -7.90 23.83
N ILE A 139 75.28 -7.58 22.55
CA ILE A 139 76.55 -7.84 21.87
C ILE A 139 77.68 -7.01 22.50
N ALA A 140 77.46 -5.72 22.75
CA ALA A 140 78.43 -4.84 23.38
C ALA A 140 78.81 -5.35 24.79
N SER A 141 77.81 -5.73 25.60
CA SER A 141 78.02 -6.32 26.93
C SER A 141 78.83 -7.61 26.86
N LYS A 142 78.50 -8.54 25.95
CA LYS A 142 79.26 -9.79 25.77
C LYS A 142 80.69 -9.53 25.28
N LEU A 143 80.92 -8.55 24.41
CA LEU A 143 82.25 -8.20 23.93
C LEU A 143 83.13 -7.61 25.04
N ILE A 144 82.59 -6.66 25.82
CA ILE A 144 83.27 -6.08 26.99
C ILE A 144 83.62 -7.17 28.00
N GLN A 145 82.68 -8.07 28.29
CA GLN A 145 82.90 -9.19 29.22
C GLN A 145 84.00 -10.16 28.74
N LYS A 146 84.21 -10.30 27.43
CA LYS A 146 85.24 -11.16 26.84
C LYS A 146 86.61 -10.47 26.74
N GLN A 147 86.66 -9.15 26.62
CA GLN A 147 87.91 -8.39 26.52
C GLN A 147 88.47 -7.93 27.88
N LEU A 148 87.68 -7.97 28.95
CA LEU A 148 88.15 -7.57 30.29
C LEU A 148 89.26 -8.49 30.81
N ASN A 149 90.50 -8.00 30.83
CA ASN A 149 91.62 -8.60 31.57
C ASN A 149 91.85 -7.88 32.91
N ALA A 150 92.67 -8.47 33.79
CA ALA A 150 92.97 -7.90 35.12
C ALA A 150 93.58 -6.49 35.06
N ASP A 151 94.28 -6.14 33.98
CA ASP A 151 94.85 -4.82 33.76
C ASP A 151 93.81 -3.76 33.34
N ASP A 152 92.80 -4.15 32.54
CA ASP A 152 91.69 -3.25 32.14
C ASP A 152 90.78 -2.92 33.33
N GLN A 153 90.63 -3.86 34.27
CA GLN A 153 89.92 -3.63 35.53
C GLN A 153 90.59 -2.57 36.40
N LYS A 154 91.93 -2.55 36.46
CA LYS A 154 92.68 -1.50 37.15
C LYS A 154 92.53 -0.15 36.46
N ALA A 155 92.66 -0.09 35.13
CA ALA A 155 92.50 1.14 34.37
C ALA A 155 91.07 1.73 34.51
N LEU A 156 90.04 0.88 34.56
CA LEU A 156 88.66 1.30 34.82
C LEU A 156 88.50 1.90 36.24
N ILE A 157 89.09 1.26 37.26
CA ILE A 157 89.06 1.78 38.65
C ILE A 157 89.78 3.13 38.74
N ASP A 158 90.97 3.25 38.13
CA ASP A 158 91.73 4.51 38.12
C ASP A 158 90.94 5.61 37.40
N SER A 159 90.30 5.31 36.26
CA SER A 159 89.46 6.29 35.54
C SER A 159 88.19 6.70 36.31
N TYR A 160 87.61 5.80 37.10
CA TYR A 160 86.46 6.09 37.96
C TYR A 160 86.87 6.99 39.13
N ILE A 161 88.02 6.71 39.74
CA ILE A 161 88.58 7.53 40.82
C ILE A 161 88.95 8.92 40.28
N GLU A 162 89.56 9.01 39.10
CA GLU A 162 89.90 10.29 38.46
C GLU A 162 88.65 11.09 38.05
N GLY A 163 87.59 10.42 37.58
CA GLY A 163 86.30 11.04 37.27
C GLY A 163 85.55 11.58 38.50
N LEU A 164 85.69 10.92 39.66
CA LEU A 164 85.14 11.39 40.94
C LEU A 164 85.92 12.60 41.49
N VAL A 165 87.26 12.58 41.40
CA VAL A 165 88.11 13.70 41.82
C VAL A 165 87.84 14.97 40.98
N LYS A 166 87.51 14.81 39.68
CA LYS A 166 87.21 15.93 38.79
C LYS A 166 85.85 16.59 39.03
N HIS A 167 84.96 15.94 39.78
CA HIS A 167 83.62 16.45 40.10
C HIS A 167 83.53 17.08 41.50
N GLU A 168 84.62 17.06 42.27
CA GLU A 168 84.74 17.58 43.63
C GLU A 168 85.66 18.83 43.72
N SER A 169 86.02 19.44 42.58
CA SER A 169 86.70 20.76 42.48
C SER A 169 85.82 21.78 41.78
#